data_AF-A0A554VWM5-F1
#
_entry.id   AF-A0A554VWM5-F1
#
_cell.length_a   1.000
_cell.length_b   1.000
_cell.length_c   1.000
_cell.angle_alpha   90.00
_cell.angle_beta   90.00
_cell.angle_gamma   90.00
#
_symmetry.space_group_name_H-M   'P 1'
#
loop_
_entity.id
_entity.type
_entity.pdbx_description
1 polymer ?
#
loop_
_entity_poly.entity_id
_entity_poly.type
_entity_poly.pdbx_seq_one_letter_code
_entity_poly.pdbx_strand_id
1 'polypeptide(L)' 'MSRILVIEDDETIGAVLVSALSANGYSVQWQLSGGGLVQAAAGGPDLVLLDLGLPGRFRCLPGPKWQLARVTSGTR' A
#
# COMPACT_ATOMS: atom_id res chain seq x y z
N MET A 1 5.56 8.86 14.37
CA MET A 1 5.65 7.51 13.77
C MET A 1 4.73 7.51 12.57
N SER A 2 5.24 7.30 11.36
CA SER A 2 4.42 7.38 10.15
C SER A 2 3.64 6.08 9.93
N ARG A 3 2.36 6.22 9.55
CA ARG A 3 1.42 5.11 9.32
C ARG A 3 1.31 4.82 7.82
N ILE A 4 1.51 3.57 7.45
CA ILE A 4 1.43 3.11 6.06
C ILE A 4 0.28 2.10 5.95
N LEU A 5 -0.60 2.30 4.98
CA LEU A 5 -1.61 1.33 4.59
C LEU A 5 -1.10 0.57 3.36
N VAL A 6 -1.01 -0.75 3.43
CA VAL A 6 -0.63 -1.63 2.32
C VAL A 6 -1.87 -2.40 1.85
N ILE A 7 -2.12 -2.40 0.55
CA ILE A 7 -3.18 -3.20 -0.08
C ILE A 7 -2.51 -4.12 -1.09
N GLU A 8 -2.53 -5.42 -0.76
CA GLU A 8 -1.78 -6.46 -1.46
C GLU A 8 -2.55 -7.77 -1.27
N ASP A 9 -2.96 -8.41 -2.37
CA ASP A 9 -3.76 -9.63 -2.38
C ASP A 9 -2.92 -10.91 -2.27
N ASP A 10 -1.61 -10.83 -2.50
CA ASP A 10 -0.68 -11.94 -2.27
C ASP A 10 -0.18 -11.94 -0.81
N GLU A 11 -0.54 -12.98 -0.06
CA GLU A 11 -0.16 -13.12 1.34
C GLU A 11 1.36 -13.15 1.57
N THR A 12 2.11 -13.70 0.61
CA THR A 12 3.57 -13.81 0.69
C THR A 12 4.22 -12.45 0.51
N ILE A 13 3.80 -11.72 -0.52
CA ILE A 13 4.31 -10.37 -0.82
C ILE A 13 3.93 -9.41 0.31
N GLY A 14 2.67 -9.45 0.75
CA GLY A 14 2.18 -8.61 1.83
C GLY A 14 2.91 -8.83 3.15
N ALA A 15 3.18 -10.08 3.52
CA ALA A 15 3.96 -10.39 4.72
C ALA A 15 5.39 -9.83 4.66
N VAL A 16 6.06 -9.92 3.50
CA VAL A 16 7.40 -9.33 3.29
C VAL A 16 7.36 -7.82 3.39
N LEU A 17 6.37 -7.16 2.79
CA LEU A 17 6.19 -5.71 2.86
C LEU A 17 5.96 -5.22 4.28
N VAL A 18 5.05 -5.87 5.02
CA VAL A 18 4.78 -5.54 6.42
C VAL A 18 6.06 -5.70 7.26
N SER A 19 6.76 -6.83 7.11
CA SER A 19 8.00 -7.07 7.87
C SER A 19 9.07 -6.02 7.57
N ALA A 20 9.29 -5.67 6.30
CA ALA A 20 10.31 -4.72 5.90
C ALA A 20 9.97 -3.30 6.38
N LEU A 21 8.73 -2.85 6.21
CA LEU A 21 8.28 -1.52 6.63
C LEU A 21 8.26 -1.38 8.15
N SER A 22 7.79 -2.39 8.87
CA SER A 22 7.83 -2.38 10.35
C SER A 22 9.26 -2.39 10.88
N ALA A 23 10.19 -3.11 10.25
CA ALA A 23 11.61 -3.08 10.63
C ALA A 23 12.25 -1.68 10.46
N ASN A 24 11.71 -0.85 9.55
CA ASN A 24 12.13 0.54 9.36
C ASN A 24 11.41 1.52 10.29
N GLY A 25 10.61 1.05 11.26
CA GLY A 25 9.94 1.88 12.26
C GLY A 25 8.59 2.46 11.83
N TYR A 26 8.01 1.97 10.73
CA TYR A 26 6.67 2.36 10.29
C TYR A 26 5.59 1.53 10.97
N SER A 27 4.44 2.17 11.23
CA SER A 27 3.23 1.46 11.67
C SER A 27 2.45 1.04 10.43
N VAL A 28 2.38 -0.27 10.16
CA VAL A 28 1.80 -0.79 8.92
C VAL A 28 0.43 -1.40 9.18
N GLN A 29 -0.56 -1.01 8.39
CA GLN A 29 -1.84 -1.70 8.27
C GLN A 29 -1.87 -2.39 6.92
N TRP A 30 -2.14 -3.69 6.89
CA TRP A 30 -2.24 -4.45 5.64
C TRP A 30 -3.66 -4.94 5.42
N GLN A 31 -4.13 -4.84 4.18
CA GLN A 31 -5.42 -5.33 3.72
C GLN A 31 -5.23 -6.18 2.46
N LEU A 32 -5.89 -7.34 2.45
CA LEU A 32 -5.83 -8.30 1.33
C LEU A 32 -6.66 -7.87 0.11
N SER A 33 -7.52 -6.87 0.26
CA SER A 33 -8.37 -6.39 -0.83
C SER A 33 -8.79 -4.94 -0.65
N GLY A 34 -9.17 -4.29 -1.76
CA GLY A 34 -9.60 -2.89 -1.78
C GLY A 34 -10.92 -2.60 -1.04
N GLY A 35 -11.67 -3.61 -0.59
CA GLY A 35 -12.92 -3.41 0.15
C GLY A 35 -12.74 -2.66 1.48
N GLY A 36 -11.56 -2.80 2.09
CA GLY A 36 -11.18 -2.08 3.31
C GLY A 36 -10.59 -0.68 3.06
N LEU A 37 -10.34 -0.28 1.81
CA LEU A 37 -9.62 0.96 1.47
C LEU A 37 -10.31 2.20 2.05
N VAL A 38 -11.65 2.29 1.96
CA VAL A 38 -12.38 3.47 2.46
C VAL A 38 -12.27 3.61 3.98
N GLN A 39 -12.42 2.50 4.71
CA GLN A 39 -12.33 2.48 6.17
C GLN A 39 -10.89 2.68 6.65
N ALA A 40 -9.92 2.06 5.96
CA ALA A 40 -8.51 2.20 6.28
C ALA A 40 -7.97 3.60 5.93
N ALA A 41 -8.43 4.20 4.83
CA ALA A 41 -8.12 5.58 4.48
C ALA A 41 -8.73 6.58 5.47
N ALA A 42 -9.93 6.30 6.02
CA ALA A 42 -10.52 7.09 7.09
C ALA A 42 -9.68 7.07 8.38
N GLY A 43 -8.81 6.07 8.55
CA GLY A 43 -7.84 6.01 9.65
C GLY A 43 -6.68 7.02 9.55
N GLY A 44 -6.60 7.79 8.46
CA GLY A 44 -5.56 8.80 8.24
C GLY A 44 -4.14 8.22 8.15
N PRO A 45 -3.86 7.29 7.22
CA PRO A 45 -2.50 6.88 6.92
C PRO A 45 -1.73 8.03 6.23
N ASP A 46 -0.43 8.13 6.50
CA ASP A 46 0.47 9.09 5.86
C ASP A 46 0.83 8.66 4.42
N LEU A 47 0.70 7.36 4.14
CA LEU A 47 0.97 6.75 2.83
C LEU A 47 0.07 5.53 2.61
N VAL A 48 -0.44 5.40 1.38
CA VAL A 48 -1.13 4.19 0.91
C VAL A 48 -0.29 3.55 -0.19
N LEU A 49 0.09 2.29 0.00
CA LEU A 49 0.81 1.46 -0.95
C LEU A 49 -0.18 0.45 -1.52
N LEU A 50 -0.57 0.66 -2.77
CA LEU A 50 -1.47 -0.22 -3.51
C LEU A 50 -0.64 -1.05 -4.47
N ASP A 51 -0.71 -2.38 -4.36
CA ASP A 51 -0.09 -3.23 -5.35
C ASP A 51 -0.83 -3.15 -6.70
N LEU A 52 -0.05 -3.04 -7.77
CA LEU A 52 -0.49 -3.07 -9.16
C LEU A 52 0.16 -4.24 -9.91
N GLY A 53 0.83 -5.13 -9.18
CA GLY A 53 1.71 -6.18 -9.67
C GLY A 53 1.01 -7.49 -10.00
N LEU A 54 -0.19 -7.47 -10.59
CA LEU A 54 -0.83 -8.69 -11.09
C LEU A 54 -0.07 -9.24 -12.33
N PRO A 55 0.55 -10.43 -12.28
CA PRO A 55 1.03 -11.08 -13.48
C PRO A 55 -0.18 -11.72 -14.19
N GLY A 56 -0.83 -10.96 -15.07
CA GLY A 56 -1.85 -11.59 -15.90
C GLY A 56 -2.70 -10.78 -16.86
N ARG A 57 -2.60 -9.43 -16.94
CA ARG A 57 -3.25 -8.67 -18.04
C ARG A 57 -2.81 -7.21 -18.27
N PHE A 58 -2.13 -6.54 -17.35
CA PHE A 58 -1.68 -5.14 -17.58
C PHE A 58 -0.20 -5.06 -17.98
N ARG A 59 0.13 -5.64 -19.14
CA ARG A 59 1.44 -5.43 -19.77
C ARG A 59 1.29 -4.58 -21.03
N CYS A 60 1.10 -3.28 -20.85
CA CYS A 60 1.59 -2.26 -21.79
C CYS A 60 1.51 -0.86 -21.17
N LEU A 61 2.32 -0.56 -20.16
CA LEU A 61 2.69 0.82 -19.87
C LEU A 61 4.22 0.91 -19.75
N PRO A 62 4.90 1.74 -20.54
CA PRO A 62 6.33 1.99 -20.37
C PRO A 62 6.50 2.93 -19.17
N GLY A 63 6.95 2.40 -18.04
CA GLY A 63 7.22 3.19 -16.83
C GLY A 63 7.76 2.36 -15.67
N PRO A 64 8.45 2.99 -14.69
CA PRO A 64 8.91 2.29 -13.50
C PRO A 64 7.73 1.74 -12.70
N LYS A 65 7.92 0.52 -12.18
CA LYS A 65 6.93 -0.40 -11.57
C LYS A 65 6.20 0.13 -10.33
N TRP A 66 6.52 1.33 -9.88
CA TRP A 66 6.09 1.86 -8.58
C TRP A 66 5.40 3.20 -8.81
N GLN A 67 4.08 3.18 -8.99
CA GLN A 67 3.30 4.43 -9.03
C GLN A 67 2.89 4.76 -7.59
N LEU A 68 3.72 5.58 -6.94
CA LEU A 68 3.45 6.11 -5.60
C LEU A 68 2.19 6.98 -5.66
N ALA A 69 1.04 6.42 -5.26
CA ALA A 69 -0.15 7.21 -5.01
C ALA A 69 0.07 7.99 -3.71
N ARG A 70 0.54 9.22 -3.83
CA ARG A 70 0.71 10.12 -2.69
C ARG A 70 -0.68 10.58 -2.25
N VAL A 71 -1.31 9.84 -1.35
CA VAL A 71 -2.48 10.33 -0.62
C VAL A 71 -1.95 11.34 0.39
N THR A 72 -1.83 12.60 -0.03
CA THR A 72 -1.62 13.67 0.94
C THR A 72 -2.92 13.81 1.72
N SER A 73 -2.94 13.34 2.97
CA SER A 73 -3.92 13.80 3.94
C SER A 73 -3.71 15.30 4.10
N GLY A 74 -4.41 16.08 3.29
CA GLY A 74 -4.48 17.51 3.43
C GLY A 74 -5.19 17.78 4.76
N THR A 75 -4.43 18.14 5.78
CA THR A 75 -4.97 18.80 6.96
C THR A 75 -3.91 19.77 7.45
N ARG A 76 -4.25 21.06 7.37
CA ARG A 76 -3.72 22.04 8.32
C ARG A 76 -4.05 21.61 9.74
#